data_AF-A0A1I0SPN9-F1
#
_entry.id   AF-A0A1I0SPN9-F1
#
_cell.length_a   1.000
_cell.length_b   1.000
_cell.length_c   1.000
_cell.angle_alpha   90.00
_cell.angle_beta   90.00
_cell.angle_gamma   90.00
#
_symmetry.space_group_name_H-M   'P 1'
#
loop_
_entity.id
_entity.type
_entity.pdbx_description
1 polymer ?
#
loop_
_entity_poly.entity_id
_entity_poly.type
_entity_poly.pdbx_seq_one_letter_code
_entity_poly.pdbx_strand_id
1 'polypeptide(L)'
;METYVYAFVVGGVLSFIGQLLLVKWSFVRTMTILILLGMVIEVVGWYTSFQSLAHAGVETTLVHMGASCIQAVKTGDFTNVVFFLSFPIAVAWVTAFVCKPRGRME
;
A
#
# COMPACT_ATOMS: atom_id res chain seq x y z
N MET A 1 -5.15 -8.07 -22.45
CA MET A 1 -3.71 -8.31 -22.14
C MET A 1 -3.00 -7.02 -21.79
N GLU A 2 -3.27 -5.91 -22.47
CA GLU A 2 -2.61 -4.62 -22.21
C GLU A 2 -2.78 -4.12 -20.76
N THR A 3 -3.98 -4.23 -20.19
CA THR A 3 -4.28 -3.87 -18.79
C THR A 3 -3.47 -4.64 -17.75
N TYR A 4 -3.11 -5.91 -18.01
CA TYR A 4 -2.27 -6.69 -17.10
C TYR A 4 -0.82 -6.21 -17.11
N VAL A 5 -0.31 -5.83 -18.30
CA VAL A 5 1.03 -5.27 -18.44
C VAL A 5 1.12 -3.93 -17.71
N TYR A 6 0.11 -3.06 -17.85
CA TYR A 6 0.06 -1.79 -17.11
C TYR A 6 -0.04 -1.99 -15.60
N ALA A 7 -0.88 -2.91 -15.12
CA ALA A 7 -0.96 -3.23 -13.69
C ALA A 7 0.37 -3.74 -13.13
N PHE A 8 1.07 -4.61 -13.87
CA PHE A 8 2.37 -5.14 -13.47
C PHE A 8 3.47 -4.06 -13.49
N VAL A 9 3.50 -3.22 -14.53
CA VAL A 9 4.49 -2.15 -14.66
C VAL A 9 4.30 -1.08 -13.59
N VAL A 10 3.06 -0.63 -13.35
CA VAL A 10 2.78 0.39 -12.32
C VAL A 10 3.10 -0.16 -10.93
N GLY A 11 2.68 -1.38 -10.61
CA GLY A 11 3.01 -2.03 -9.33
C GLY A 11 4.51 -2.26 -9.17
N GLY A 12 5.19 -2.72 -10.23
CA GLY A 12 6.63 -2.96 -10.25
C GLY A 12 7.46 -1.69 -10.09
N VAL A 13 7.08 -0.60 -10.77
CA VAL A 13 7.73 0.71 -10.62
C VAL A 13 7.51 1.28 -9.22
N LEU A 14 6.30 1.19 -8.67
CA LEU A 14 6.03 1.60 -7.28
C LEU A 14 6.87 0.79 -6.28
N SER A 15 6.96 -0.53 -6.50
CA SER A 15 7.76 -1.43 -5.66
C SER A 15 9.25 -1.09 -5.74
N PHE A 16 9.77 -0.85 -6.94
CA PHE A 16 11.15 -0.45 -7.16
C PHE A 16 11.46 0.90 -6.50
N ILE A 17 10.56 1.88 -6.58
CA ILE A 17 10.67 3.16 -5.87
C ILE A 17 10.71 2.92 -4.35
N GLY A 18 9.80 2.10 -3.82
CA GLY A 18 9.78 1.76 -2.40
C GLY A 18 11.08 1.11 -1.93
N GLN A 19 11.60 0.15 -2.69
CA GLN A 19 12.89 -0.51 -2.42
C GLN A 19 14.06 0.47 -2.48
N LEU A 20 14.10 1.35 -3.49
CA LEU A 20 15.14 2.36 -3.61
C LEU A 20 15.13 3.35 -2.43
N LEU A 21 13.94 3.73 -1.94
CA LEU A 21 13.81 4.55 -0.74
C LEU A 21 14.25 3.79 0.52
N LEU A 22 13.95 2.49 0.62
CA LEU A 22 14.38 1.64 1.75
C LEU A 22 15.90 1.46 1.83
N VAL A 23 16.62 1.51 0.71
CA VAL A 23 18.09 1.44 0.71
C VAL A 23 18.71 2.63 1.43
N LYS A 24 18.05 3.79 1.43
CA LYS A 24 18.62 5.04 1.94
C LYS A 24 17.93 5.57 3.21
N TRP A 25 16.69 5.17 3.49
CA TRP A 25 15.86 5.68 4.58
C TRP A 25 15.30 4.55 5.46
N SER A 26 15.07 4.85 6.74
CA SER A 26 14.42 3.91 7.67
C SER A 26 13.02 3.52 7.19
N PHE A 27 12.66 2.25 7.38
CA PHE A 27 11.40 1.64 6.92
C PHE A 27 10.17 2.50 7.24
N VAL A 28 10.07 3.00 8.48
CA VAL A 28 8.96 3.83 8.92
C VAL A 28 8.80 5.08 8.06
N ARG A 29 9.93 5.73 7.74
CA ARG A 29 9.93 7.01 7.02
C ARG A 29 9.52 6.83 5.55
N THR A 30 9.96 5.74 4.91
CA THR A 30 9.56 5.39 3.55
C THR A 30 8.07 5.07 3.46
N MET A 31 7.53 4.28 4.39
CA MET A 31 6.11 3.96 4.45
C MET A 31 5.25 5.21 4.59
N THR A 32 5.63 6.14 5.48
CA THR A 32 4.90 7.40 5.67
C THR A 32 4.89 8.26 4.41
N ILE A 33 6.03 8.38 3.71
CA ILE A 33 6.12 9.17 2.47
C ILE A 33 5.21 8.56 1.39
N LEU A 34 5.17 7.24 1.25
CA LEU A 34 4.30 6.58 0.26
C LEU A 34 2.81 6.78 0.56
N ILE A 35 2.41 6.74 1.84
CA ILE A 35 1.02 7.02 2.25
C ILE A 35 0.66 8.49 1.98
N LEU A 36 1.55 9.42 2.34
CA LEU A 36 1.35 10.85 2.09
C LEU A 36 1.28 11.14 0.59
N LEU A 37 2.10 10.49 -0.22
CA LEU A 37 2.05 10.59 -1.68
C LEU A 37 0.67 10.15 -2.20
N GLY A 38 0.14 9.04 -1.68
CA GLY A 38 -1.21 8.56 -2.00
C GLY A 38 -2.31 9.54 -1.63
N MET A 39 -2.23 10.16 -0.43
CA MET A 39 -3.16 11.21 -0.04
C MET A 39 -3.11 12.40 -1.01
N VAL A 40 -1.92 12.87 -1.38
CA VAL A 40 -1.76 14.02 -2.30
C VAL A 40 -2.32 13.69 -3.68
N ILE A 41 -2.05 12.50 -4.22
CA ILE A 41 -2.55 12.07 -5.54
C ILE A 41 -4.08 11.98 -5.54
N GLU A 42 -4.68 11.52 -4.43
CA GLU A 42 -6.14 11.46 -4.26
C GLU A 42 -6.76 12.85 -4.11
N VAL A 43 -6.12 13.77 -3.37
CA VAL A 43 -6.57 15.15 -3.24
C VAL A 43 -6.54 15.89 -4.58
N VAL A 44 -5.53 15.61 -5.41
CA VAL A 44 -5.43 16.13 -6.79
C VAL A 44 -6.44 15.47 -7.73
N GLY A 45 -7.05 14.35 -7.34
CA GLY A 45 -8.07 13.64 -8.13
C GLY A 45 -7.51 12.79 -9.28
N TRP A 46 -6.19 12.62 -9.37
CA TRP A 46 -5.56 11.79 -10.41
C TRP A 46 -5.66 10.29 -10.09
N TYR A 47 -5.95 9.96 -8.84
CA TYR A 47 -5.95 8.60 -8.35
C TYR A 47 -6.98 7.69 -9.05
N THR A 48 -8.17 8.19 -9.34
CA THR A 48 -9.22 7.44 -10.05
C THR A 48 -8.82 7.06 -11.48
N SER A 49 -8.05 7.92 -12.16
CA SER A 49 -7.48 7.62 -13.49
C SER A 49 -6.40 6.53 -13.42
N PHE A 50 -5.55 6.56 -12.39
CA PHE A 50 -4.57 5.50 -12.14
C PHE A 50 -5.23 4.18 -11.72
N GLN A 51 -6.29 4.24 -10.90
CA GLN A 51 -7.05 3.07 -10.46
C GLN A 51 -7.81 2.41 -11.61
N SER A 52 -8.34 3.19 -12.57
CA SER A 52 -9.00 2.65 -13.77
C SER A 52 -8.02 1.92 -14.70
N LEU A 53 -6.78 2.42 -14.81
CA LEU A 53 -5.75 1.83 -15.68
C LEU A 53 -5.05 0.62 -15.08
N ALA A 54 -4.83 0.61 -13.76
CA ALA A 54 -3.98 -0.37 -13.10
C ALA A 54 -4.69 -1.20 -12.02
N HIS A 55 -5.94 -0.88 -11.67
CA HIS A 55 -6.84 -1.55 -10.71
C HIS A 55 -6.13 -2.48 -9.70
N ALA A 56 -5.88 -3.74 -10.05
CA ALA A 56 -5.23 -4.75 -9.19
C ALA A 56 -3.80 -4.39 -8.70
N GLY A 57 -3.02 -3.64 -9.48
CA GLY A 57 -1.65 -3.27 -9.16
C GLY A 57 -1.52 -2.03 -8.27
N VAL A 58 -2.50 -1.13 -8.31
CA VAL A 58 -2.53 0.07 -7.47
C VAL A 58 -3.21 -0.25 -6.15
N GLU A 59 -4.30 -1.01 -6.16
CA GLU A 59 -5.06 -1.37 -4.96
C GLU A 59 -4.21 -2.08 -3.90
N THR A 60 -3.22 -2.87 -4.31
CA THR A 60 -2.35 -3.63 -3.39
C THR A 60 -1.21 -2.81 -2.78
N THR A 61 -1.07 -1.52 -3.13
CA THR A 61 0.07 -0.68 -2.70
C THR A 61 -0.27 0.31 -1.59
N LEU A 62 0.74 0.76 -0.83
CA LEU A 62 0.57 1.76 0.25
C LEU A 62 0.01 3.10 -0.22
N VAL A 63 0.19 3.45 -1.49
CA VAL A 63 -0.39 4.64 -2.10
C VAL A 63 -1.92 4.53 -2.11
N HIS A 64 -2.47 3.33 -2.27
CA HIS A 64 -3.91 3.10 -2.15
C HIS A 64 -4.44 3.31 -0.74
N MET A 65 -3.71 2.84 0.28
CA MET A 65 -4.09 3.10 1.66
C MET A 65 -4.21 4.61 1.95
N GLY A 66 -3.28 5.41 1.44
CA GLY A 66 -3.34 6.88 1.53
C GLY A 66 -4.56 7.49 0.85
N ALA A 67 -4.88 7.04 -0.37
CA ALA A 67 -6.05 7.50 -1.11
C ALA A 67 -7.38 7.09 -0.44
N SER A 68 -7.49 5.82 -0.03
CA SER A 68 -8.65 5.31 0.71
C SER A 68 -8.89 6.07 2.01
N CYS A 69 -7.83 6.60 2.65
CA CYS A 69 -7.97 7.42 3.85
C CYS A 69 -8.68 8.75 3.56
N ILE A 70 -8.34 9.43 2.46
CA ILE A 70 -9.03 10.67 2.06
C ILE A 70 -10.48 10.38 1.63
N GLN A 71 -10.71 9.27 0.91
CA GLN A 71 -12.07 8.85 0.54
C GLN A 71 -12.92 8.49 1.76
N ALA A 72 -12.34 7.83 2.75
CA ALA A 72 -13.00 7.49 4.01
C ALA A 72 -13.38 8.74 4.81
N VAL A 73 -12.51 9.76 4.85
CA VAL A 73 -12.84 11.05 5.48
C VAL A 73 -13.98 11.77 4.74
N LYS A 74 -14.03 11.69 3.41
CA LYS A 74 -15.10 12.31 2.61
C LYS A 74 -16.44 11.59 2.71
N THR A 75 -16.43 10.26 2.78
CA THR A 75 -17.62 9.40 2.68
C THR A 75 -18.11 8.92 4.06
N GLY A 76 -17.26 9.02 5.09
CA GLY A 76 -17.51 8.49 6.43
C GLY A 76 -17.27 6.98 6.56
N ASP A 77 -16.84 6.31 5.49
CA ASP A 77 -16.68 4.85 5.46
C ASP A 77 -15.20 4.45 5.54
N PHE A 78 -14.81 3.99 6.73
CA PHE A 78 -13.44 3.57 7.03
C PHE A 78 -13.18 2.08 6.79
N THR A 79 -14.16 1.35 6.25
CA THR A 79 -14.10 -0.11 6.10
C THR A 79 -12.84 -0.55 5.34
N ASN A 80 -12.55 0.08 4.20
CA ASN A 80 -11.39 -0.26 3.37
C ASN A 80 -10.04 -0.02 4.08
N VAL A 81 -9.94 1.06 4.86
CA VAL A 81 -8.71 1.40 5.60
C VAL A 81 -8.49 0.41 6.75
N VAL A 82 -9.57 0.05 7.46
CA VAL A 82 -9.53 -0.91 8.55
C VAL A 82 -9.15 -2.31 8.03
N PHE A 83 -9.69 -2.73 6.88
CA PHE A 83 -9.30 -4.00 6.26
C PHE A 83 -7.82 -4.04 5.89
N PHE A 84 -7.29 -2.96 5.31
CA PHE A 84 -5.88 -2.87 4.94
C PHE A 84 -4.91 -2.96 6.13
N LEU A 85 -5.30 -2.46 7.30
CA LEU A 85 -4.52 -2.58 8.54
C LEU A 85 -4.70 -3.94 9.20
N SER A 86 -5.93 -4.45 9.23
CA SER A 86 -6.28 -5.65 9.98
C SER A 86 -5.78 -6.93 9.31
N PHE A 87 -5.82 -7.00 7.98
CA PHE A 87 -5.43 -8.20 7.24
C PHE A 87 -3.94 -8.57 7.41
N PRO A 88 -2.97 -7.66 7.25
CA PRO A 88 -1.56 -7.95 7.50
C PRO A 88 -1.27 -8.31 8.96
N ILE A 89 -1.96 -7.68 9.92
CA ILE A 89 -1.81 -7.99 11.35
C ILE A 89 -2.33 -9.40 11.63
N ALA A 90 -3.49 -9.77 11.10
CA ALA A 90 -4.04 -11.11 11.22
C ALA A 90 -3.13 -12.16 10.58
N VAL A 91 -2.62 -11.90 9.37
CA VAL A 91 -1.65 -12.78 8.70
C VAL A 91 -0.36 -12.88 9.50
N ALA A 92 0.16 -11.78 10.06
CA ALA A 92 1.35 -11.80 10.91
C ALA A 92 1.12 -12.62 12.18
N TRP A 93 -0.06 -12.52 12.79
CA TRP A 93 -0.42 -13.29 13.98
C TRP A 93 -0.56 -14.79 13.67
N VAL A 94 -1.23 -15.14 12.58
CA VAL A 94 -1.30 -16.52 12.07
C VAL A 94 0.10 -17.06 11.74
N THR A 95 0.95 -16.24 11.11
CA THR A 95 2.32 -16.62 10.79
C THR A 95 3.15 -16.83 12.06
N ALA A 96 2.99 -16.01 13.09
CA ALA A 96 3.65 -16.20 14.38
C ALA A 96 3.18 -17.47 15.11
N PHE A 97 1.92 -17.88 14.90
CA PHE A 97 1.36 -19.09 15.47
C PHE A 97 1.82 -20.36 14.72
N VAL A 98 1.88 -20.31 13.38
CA VAL A 98 2.29 -21.43 12.51
C VAL A 98 3.81 -21.58 12.47
N CYS A 99 4.52 -20.49 12.20
CA CYS A 99 5.97 -20.42 12.25
C CYS A 99 6.39 -20.00 13.66
N LYS A 100 6.60 -20.99 14.53
CA LYS A 100 7.19 -20.79 15.87
C LYS A 100 8.33 -19.76 15.77
N PRO A 101 8.28 -18.63 16.52
CA PRO A 101 9.25 -17.56 16.37
C PRO A 101 10.65 -18.14 16.59
N ARG A 102 11.46 -18.14 15.53
CA ARG A 102 12.87 -18.48 15.63
C ARG A 102 13.49 -17.41 16.53
N GLY A 103 13.92 -17.84 17.70
CA GLY A 103 14.26 -16.97 18.82
C GLY A 103 15.19 -15.82 18.42
N ARG A 104 14.84 -14.64 18.91
CA ARG A 104 15.75 -13.57 19.38
C ARG A 104 17.11 -13.54 18.65
N MET A 105 17.20 -12.71 17.60
CA MET A 105 18.48 -12.12 17.23
C MET A 105 18.91 -11.24 18.40
N GLU A 106 20.12 -11.49 18.89
CA GLU A 106 20.76 -10.95 20.09
C GLU A 106 20.67 -9.43 20.25
#